data_AF-A0A1G5ZBB1-F1
#
_entry.id   AF-A0A1G5ZBB1-F1
#
_cell.length_a   1.000
_cell.length_b   1.000
_cell.length_c   1.000
_cell.angle_alpha   90.00
_cell.angle_beta   90.00
_cell.angle_gamma   90.00
#
_symmetry.space_group_name_H-M   'P 1'
#
loop_
_entity.id
_entity.type
_entity.pdbx_description
1 polymer ?
#
loop_
_entity_poly.entity_id
_entity_poly.type
_entity_poly.pdbx_seq_one_letter_code
_entity_poly.pdbx_strand_id
1 'polypeptide(L)'
;MKNIYHNSHVYFFGMATGIPATASEFIIASEATLTTRNYYFERELKGTSLQNHTREWVQGFILKVNSGWGGLALTLCRELFMAD
;
A
#
# COMPACT_ATOMS: atom_id res chain seq x y z
N MET A 1 -14.63 22.26 66.89
CA MET A 1 -15.00 21.36 65.78
C MET A 1 -15.22 22.20 64.52
N LYS A 2 -14.30 22.08 63.55
CA LYS A 2 -14.42 22.44 62.12
C LYS A 2 -13.00 22.55 61.55
N ASN A 3 -12.58 21.59 60.72
CA ASN A 3 -12.17 21.90 59.34
C ASN A 3 -11.67 20.63 58.65
N ILE A 4 -12.46 20.11 57.71
CA ILE A 4 -12.34 20.28 56.24
C ILE A 4 -11.50 19.13 55.68
N TYR A 5 -12.21 18.13 55.17
CA TYR A 5 -11.72 17.11 54.26
C TYR A 5 -11.10 17.80 53.03
N HIS A 6 -9.80 17.58 52.80
CA HIS A 6 -9.14 18.02 51.58
C HIS A 6 -9.34 16.93 50.51
N ASN A 7 -10.41 17.02 49.72
CA ASN A 7 -10.62 16.17 48.54
C ASN A 7 -9.95 16.85 47.33
N SER A 8 -8.77 16.38 46.94
CA SER A 8 -8.08 16.84 45.74
C SER A 8 -8.62 16.10 44.51
N HIS A 9 -9.62 16.68 43.84
CA HIS A 9 -9.99 16.29 42.49
C HIS A 9 -9.05 16.97 41.50
N VAL A 10 -8.13 16.20 40.90
CA VAL A 10 -7.28 16.67 39.80
C VAL A 10 -8.09 16.55 38.50
N TYR A 11 -8.57 17.66 37.98
CA TYR A 11 -9.16 17.74 36.64
C TYR A 11 -8.04 17.99 35.63
N PHE A 12 -7.62 16.94 34.92
CA PHE A 12 -6.72 17.09 33.77
C PHE A 12 -7.54 17.51 32.55
N PHE A 13 -7.60 18.83 32.30
CA PHE A 13 -8.17 19.43 31.10
C PHE A 13 -7.18 19.29 29.93
N GLY A 14 -7.71 18.97 28.75
CA GLY A 14 -6.99 18.36 27.65
C GLY A 14 -6.02 19.26 26.87
N MET A 15 -5.18 18.57 26.10
CA MET A 15 -4.64 19.05 24.83
C MET A 15 -4.60 17.88 23.86
N ALA A 16 -5.63 17.75 23.03
CA ALA A 16 -5.48 17.04 21.77
C ALA A 16 -4.74 18.00 20.83
N THR A 17 -3.41 17.94 20.83
CA THR A 17 -2.61 18.62 19.82
C THR A 17 -2.86 17.93 18.49
N GLY A 18 -3.81 18.44 17.70
CA GLY A 18 -3.85 18.16 16.27
C GLY A 18 -2.58 18.70 15.65
N ILE A 19 -1.61 17.82 15.38
CA ILE A 19 -0.40 18.18 14.65
C ILE A 19 -0.86 18.67 13.27
N PRO A 20 -0.53 19.91 12.85
CA PRO A 20 -0.76 20.31 11.48
C PRO A 20 0.14 19.43 10.62
N ALA A 21 -0.40 18.60 9.73
CA ALA A 21 0.48 18.03 8.74
C ALA A 21 0.97 19.12 7.84
N THR A 22 2.26 19.26 7.89
CA THR A 22 3.01 20.04 6.94
C THR A 22 3.11 19.21 5.66
N ALA A 23 3.17 19.88 4.51
CA ALA A 23 3.50 19.22 3.24
C ALA A 23 4.87 18.53 3.28
N SER A 24 5.71 18.88 4.25
CA SER A 24 6.98 18.20 4.56
C SER A 24 6.75 16.74 4.93
N GLU A 25 5.83 16.46 5.87
CA GLU A 25 5.53 15.08 6.29
C GLU A 25 4.87 14.26 5.18
N PHE A 26 4.13 14.91 4.27
CA PHE A 26 3.58 14.24 3.09
C PHE A 26 4.67 13.60 2.23
N ILE A 27 5.76 14.34 1.95
CA ILE A 27 6.88 13.85 1.13
C ILE A 27 7.79 12.94 1.94
N ILE A 28 8.17 13.35 3.15
CA ILE A 28 9.17 12.65 3.96
C ILE A 28 8.69 11.25 4.35
N ALA A 29 7.41 11.08 4.65
CA ALA A 29 6.83 9.77 4.95
C ALA A 29 6.22 9.07 3.72
N SER A 30 6.44 9.58 2.49
CA SER A 30 6.00 8.88 1.27
C SER A 30 6.88 7.67 0.96
N GLU A 31 6.26 6.59 0.49
CA GLU A 31 6.94 5.39 0.03
C GLU A 31 6.47 5.01 -1.37
N ALA A 32 7.42 4.66 -2.25
CA ALA A 32 7.13 4.14 -3.58
C ALA A 32 7.86 2.81 -3.82
N THR A 33 7.13 1.81 -4.31
CA THR A 33 7.65 0.50 -4.67
C THR A 33 7.33 0.21 -6.14
N LEU A 34 8.36 -0.05 -6.95
CA LEU A 34 8.20 -0.58 -8.30
C LEU A 34 8.56 -2.06 -8.29
N THR A 35 7.58 -2.92 -8.51
CA THR A 35 7.79 -4.37 -8.67
C THR A 35 7.73 -4.70 -10.16
N THR A 36 8.84 -5.21 -10.69
CA THR A 36 8.89 -5.80 -12.04
C THR A 36 8.79 -7.31 -11.93
N ARG A 37 7.99 -7.94 -12.79
CA ARG A 37 7.82 -9.39 -12.82
C ARG A 37 7.92 -9.88 -14.24
N ASN A 38 8.80 -10.84 -14.47
CA ASN A 38 8.90 -11.52 -15.76
C ASN A 38 8.39 -12.94 -15.55
N TYR A 39 7.31 -13.31 -16.25
CA TYR A 39 6.69 -14.63 -16.17
C TYR A 39 6.74 -15.30 -17.53
N TYR A 40 7.40 -16.45 -17.57
CA TYR A 40 7.35 -17.38 -18.70
C TYR A 40 6.48 -18.57 -18.30
N PHE A 41 5.39 -18.79 -19.04
CA PHE A 41 4.49 -19.91 -18.82
C PHE A 41 4.34 -20.72 -20.10
N GLU A 42 4.65 -22.01 -20.01
CA GLU A 42 4.49 -22.95 -21.11
C GLU A 42 3.69 -24.15 -20.61
N ARG A 43 2.64 -24.49 -21.37
CA ARG A 43 1.78 -25.63 -21.08
C ARG A 43 1.72 -26.55 -22.29
N GLU A 44 2.06 -27.81 -22.07
CA GLU A 44 1.78 -28.89 -23.02
C GLU A 44 0.39 -29.45 -22.74
N LEU A 45 -0.46 -29.50 -23.76
CA LEU A 45 -1.81 -30.06 -23.67
C LEU A 45 -1.76 -31.53 -24.13
N LYS A 46 -2.05 -32.47 -23.22
CA LYS A 46 -2.10 -33.90 -23.55
C LYS A 46 -3.54 -34.32 -23.88
N GLY A 47 -3.74 -34.96 -25.04
CA GLY A 47 -5.05 -35.51 -25.45
C GLY A 47 -5.48 -35.09 -26.86
N THR A 48 -6.78 -35.08 -27.14
CA THR A 48 -7.37 -34.73 -28.45
C THR A 48 -7.62 -33.22 -28.62
N SER A 49 -6.84 -32.35 -27.97
CA SER A 49 -7.01 -30.90 -28.12
C SER A 49 -6.44 -30.42 -29.46
N LEU A 50 -7.08 -29.41 -30.07
CA LEU A 50 -6.62 -28.82 -31.33
C LEU A 50 -5.27 -28.08 -31.19
N GLN A 51 -4.99 -27.52 -30.01
CA GLN A 51 -3.68 -26.98 -29.65
C GLN A 51 -2.90 -28.02 -28.85
N ASN A 52 -1.64 -28.26 -29.25
CA ASN A 52 -0.73 -29.21 -28.58
C ASN A 52 0.15 -28.51 -27.53
N HIS A 53 0.45 -27.22 -27.72
CA HIS A 53 1.26 -26.41 -26.81
C HIS A 53 0.74 -24.97 -26.77
N THR A 54 0.84 -24.33 -25.61
CA THR A 54 0.60 -22.90 -25.42
C THR A 54 1.80 -22.31 -24.69
N ARG A 55 2.37 -21.26 -25.25
CA ARG A 55 3.45 -20.47 -24.63
C ARG A 55 2.96 -19.05 -24.43
N GLU A 56 3.20 -18.53 -23.25
CA GLU A 56 2.88 -17.17 -22.88
C GLU A 56 4.10 -16.55 -22.19
N TRP A 57 4.48 -15.35 -22.66
CA TRP A 57 5.48 -14.53 -21.99
C TRP A 57 4.85 -13.19 -21.60
N VAL A 58 4.93 -12.88 -20.31
CA VAL A 58 4.37 -11.66 -19.74
C VAL A 58 5.43 -10.92 -18.93
N GLN A 59 5.58 -9.63 -19.22
CA GLN A 59 6.33 -8.70 -18.38
C GLN A 59 5.35 -7.78 -17.65
N GLY A 60 5.22 -7.94 -16.34
CA GLY A 60 4.40 -7.12 -15.47
C GLY A 60 5.17 -6.00 -14.76
N PHE A 61 4.49 -4.88 -14.54
CA PHE A 61 4.96 -3.75 -13.75
C PHE A 61 3.87 -3.36 -12.74
N ILE A 62 4.23 -3.32 -11.46
CA ILE A 62 3.35 -2.88 -10.38
C ILE A 62 4.03 -1.69 -9.71
N LEU A 63 3.44 -0.50 -9.88
CA LEU A 63 3.86 0.69 -9.17
C LEU A 63 2.89 0.95 -8.01
N LYS A 64 3.41 0.92 -6.78
CA LYS A 64 2.69 1.26 -5.56
C LYS A 64 3.29 2.54 -4.98
N VAL A 65 2.46 3.56 -4.77
CA VAL A 65 2.87 4.82 -4.14
C VAL A 65 1.94 5.09 -2.97
N ASN A 66 2.49 5.31 -1.79
CA ASN A 66 1.77 5.67 -0.57
C ASN A 66 2.28 7.02 -0.09
N SER A 67 1.38 7.97 0.19
CA SER A 67 1.76 9.26 0.77
C SER A 67 1.91 9.21 2.30
N GLY A 68 2.80 10.05 2.83
CA GLY A 68 3.16 10.08 4.25
C GLY A 68 2.09 10.58 5.21
N TRP A 69 1.07 11.26 4.70
CA TRP A 69 -0.11 11.65 5.47
C TRP A 69 -1.35 11.65 4.56
N GLY A 70 -2.50 11.28 5.11
CA GLY A 70 -3.80 11.45 4.46
C GLY A 70 -4.02 10.58 3.21
N GLY A 71 -4.04 9.26 3.37
CA GLY A 71 -4.94 8.35 2.63
C GLY A 71 -4.73 8.15 1.12
N LEU A 72 -3.73 8.76 0.49
CA LEU A 72 -3.51 8.62 -0.96
C LEU A 72 -2.56 7.44 -1.22
N ALA A 73 -3.15 6.30 -1.58
CA ALA A 73 -2.46 5.12 -2.07
C ALA A 73 -2.86 4.86 -3.52
N LEU A 74 -1.89 4.90 -4.44
CA LEU A 74 -2.09 4.59 -5.85
C LEU A 74 -1.36 3.30 -6.20
N THR A 75 -2.08 2.33 -6.76
CA THR A 75 -1.50 1.12 -7.34
C THR A 75 -1.82 1.07 -8.82
N LEU A 76 -0.79 1.06 -9.66
CA LEU A 76 -0.91 0.86 -11.10
C LEU A 76 -0.28 -0.48 -11.46
N CYS A 77 -1.07 -1.33 -12.12
CA CYS A 77 -0.63 -2.61 -12.66
C CYS A 77 -0.72 -2.54 -14.18
N ARG A 78 0.39 -2.83 -14.87
CA ARG A 78 0.40 -2.97 -16.31
C ARG A 78 1.17 -4.22 -16.71
N GLU A 79 0.62 -4.94 -17.67
CA GLU A 79 1.19 -6.15 -18.23
C GLU A 79 1.50 -5.92 -19.71
N LEU A 80 2.69 -6.34 -20.12
CA LEU A 80 3.08 -6.44 -21.52
C LEU A 80 3.01 -7.91 -21.90
N PHE A 81 2.02 -8.25 -22.73
CA PHE A 81 1.90 -9.56 -23.34
C PHE A 81 2.81 -9.64 -24.57
N MET A 82 3.71 -10.61 -24.56
CA MET A 82 4.61 -10.94 -25.66
C MET A 82 4.17 -12.32 -26.15
N ALA A 83 3.27 -12.32 -27.13
CA ALA A 83 2.86 -13.53 -27.82
C ALA A 83 3.85 -13.83 -28.96
N ASP A 84 4.17 -15.11 -29.13
CA ASP A 84 4.79 -15.67 -30.35
C ASP A 84 3.72 -15.94 -31.41
#